data_AF-A0A498QPU0-F1
#
_entry.id   AF-A0A498QPU0-F1
#
_cell.length_a   1.000
_cell.length_b   1.000
_cell.length_c   1.000
_cell.angle_alpha   90.00
_cell.angle_beta   90.00
_cell.angle_gamma   90.00
#
_symmetry.space_group_name_H-M   'P 1'
#
loop_
_entity.id
_entity.type
_entity.pdbx_description
1 polymer ?
#
loop_
_entity_poly.entity_id
_entity_poly.type
_entity_poly.pdbx_seq_one_letter_code
_entity_poly.pdbx_strand_id
1 'polypeptide(L)'
;MSPNSIPRPGNGRIAVALLAMVPAAMAYPWQSTRDYWLIGIAALVVIVLFGWWRGLHFTTIVRRRLAMMRRRRSGTDPAAQVRTTALLRIGPPAPGLEVLPLPLIAGYLDRYGIRADAVRITGHVNAAGERELWIGMTVSAVANLAALQARSPRIPLQQTAEVAARRLADHLREIGWDVGTVGRDDAPRLLARADRETWRCVRHGDSDYLAAYRVSVDAALPETLAAVWSHPARETWAALEIGTAGRADGPPTIAVACAFRTDTRPDGAAPMAGLTLQRGSQWLALAALEPSSTRRLDGHTDAPDGLLERLVWPTPSAWAGHTALTEAANANRT
;
A
#
# COMPACT_ATOMS: atom_id res chain seq x y z
N MET A 1 5.09 -25.00 11.07
CA MET A 1 6.33 -24.26 11.43
C MET A 1 7.06 -23.97 10.13
N SER A 2 6.72 -22.87 9.47
CA SER A 2 7.24 -22.57 8.12
C SER A 2 8.66 -22.00 8.23
N PRO A 3 9.60 -22.38 7.36
CA PRO A 3 10.94 -21.80 7.36
C PRO A 3 10.82 -20.32 7.00
N ASN A 4 11.19 -19.45 7.94
CA ASN A 4 11.33 -18.01 7.70
C ASN A 4 12.29 -17.81 6.53
N SER A 5 11.80 -17.38 5.38
CA SER A 5 12.65 -17.04 4.23
C SER A 5 13.59 -15.91 4.67
N ILE A 6 14.89 -16.19 4.67
CA ILE A 6 15.92 -15.19 4.96
C ILE A 6 15.79 -14.10 3.88
N PRO A 7 15.52 -12.83 4.24
CA PRO A 7 15.46 -11.76 3.25
C PRO A 7 16.83 -11.60 2.60
N ARG A 8 16.89 -11.78 1.27
CA ARG A 8 18.15 -11.65 0.51
C ARG A 8 18.74 -10.25 0.72
N PRO A 9 20.00 -10.12 1.18
CA PRO A 9 20.63 -8.83 1.37
C PRO A 9 20.84 -8.15 0.01
N GLY A 10 20.49 -6.86 -0.10
CA GLY A 10 20.75 -6.09 -1.33
C GLY A 10 22.24 -5.83 -1.56
N ASN A 11 22.62 -5.61 -2.83
CA ASN A 11 24.01 -5.46 -3.30
C ASN A 11 24.86 -4.47 -2.48
N GLY A 12 24.27 -3.35 -2.03
CA GLY A 12 24.98 -2.38 -1.20
C GLY A 12 25.43 -2.91 0.16
N ARG A 13 24.68 -3.83 0.77
CA ARG A 13 25.09 -4.46 2.04
C ARG A 13 26.23 -5.44 1.84
N ILE A 14 26.21 -6.17 0.74
CA ILE A 14 27.28 -7.10 0.36
C ILE A 14 28.57 -6.30 0.10
N ALA A 15 28.49 -5.19 -0.63
CA ALA A 15 29.64 -4.33 -0.90
C ALA A 15 30.28 -3.77 0.38
N VAL A 16 29.49 -3.24 1.32
CA VAL A 16 30.01 -2.71 2.59
C VAL A 16 30.58 -3.82 3.47
N ALA A 17 29.96 -5.00 3.48
CA ALA A 17 30.48 -6.15 4.21
C ALA A 17 31.83 -6.61 3.65
N LEU A 18 31.97 -6.69 2.32
CA LEU A 18 33.23 -7.00 1.66
C LEU A 18 34.29 -5.93 1.94
N LEU A 19 33.92 -4.65 1.89
CA LEU A 19 34.82 -3.53 2.19
C LEU A 19 35.34 -3.58 3.63
N ALA A 20 34.58 -4.12 4.58
CA ALA A 20 35.04 -4.29 5.96
C ALA A 20 35.86 -5.58 6.16
N MET A 21 35.44 -6.69 5.52
CA MET A 21 36.09 -7.99 5.71
C MET A 21 37.43 -8.12 4.96
N VAL A 22 37.55 -7.57 3.75
CA VAL A 22 38.78 -7.68 2.95
C VAL A 22 39.99 -7.02 3.63
N PRO A 23 39.91 -5.77 4.15
CA PRO A 23 41.02 -5.18 4.90
C PRO A 23 41.35 -5.92 6.20
N ALA A 24 40.34 -6.45 6.90
CA ALA A 24 40.55 -7.25 8.11
C ALA A 24 41.28 -8.57 7.81
N ALA A 25 40.99 -9.20 6.68
CA ALA A 25 41.69 -10.40 6.21
C ALA A 25 43.12 -10.10 5.73
N MET A 26 43.31 -8.96 5.04
CA MET A 26 44.63 -8.50 4.58
C MET A 26 45.57 -8.10 5.73
N ALA A 27 45.03 -7.84 6.93
CA ALA A 27 45.82 -7.57 8.13
C ALA A 27 46.43 -8.85 8.76
N TYR A 28 46.30 -10.01 8.10
CA TYR A 28 46.95 -11.24 8.53
C TYR A 28 48.46 -11.20 8.22
N PRO A 29 49.36 -11.60 9.13
CA PRO A 29 49.12 -12.18 10.45
C PRO A 29 48.86 -11.13 11.54
N TRP A 30 47.77 -11.31 12.30
CA TRP A 30 47.33 -10.35 13.33
C TRP A 30 48.23 -10.39 14.57
N GLN A 31 49.21 -9.51 14.62
CA GLN A 31 50.22 -9.47 15.68
C GLN A 31 50.12 -8.20 16.54
N SER A 32 49.40 -7.18 16.09
CA SER A 32 49.27 -5.90 16.79
C SER A 32 47.90 -5.69 17.41
N THR A 33 47.83 -4.93 18.52
CA THR A 33 46.57 -4.49 19.15
C THR A 33 45.65 -3.76 18.15
N ARG A 34 46.23 -3.07 17.16
CA ARG A 34 45.47 -2.38 16.10
C ARG A 34 44.75 -3.38 15.16
N ASP A 35 45.36 -4.53 14.91
CA ASP A 35 44.80 -5.56 14.03
C ASP A 35 43.58 -6.23 14.68
N TYR A 36 43.63 -6.47 15.99
CA TYR A 36 42.47 -6.95 16.76
C TYR A 36 41.31 -5.95 16.77
N TRP A 37 41.58 -4.65 16.83
CA TRP A 37 40.55 -3.61 16.70
C TRP A 37 39.90 -3.63 15.31
N LEU A 38 40.67 -3.83 14.25
CA LEU A 38 40.16 -3.96 12.87
C LEU A 38 39.21 -5.15 12.73
N ILE A 39 39.58 -6.32 13.27
CA ILE A 39 38.70 -7.51 13.28
C ILE A 39 37.43 -7.23 14.09
N GLY A 40 37.57 -6.61 15.26
CA GLY A 40 36.43 -6.26 16.13
C GLY A 40 35.44 -5.33 15.42
N ILE A 41 35.95 -4.30 14.73
CA ILE A 41 35.12 -3.37 13.93
C ILE A 41 34.48 -4.11 12.76
N ALA A 42 35.22 -4.94 12.03
CA ALA A 42 34.68 -5.70 10.91
C ALA A 42 33.56 -6.66 11.36
N ALA A 43 33.76 -7.40 12.45
CA ALA A 43 32.76 -8.28 13.04
C ALA A 43 31.52 -7.48 13.50
N LEU A 44 31.72 -6.35 14.18
CA LEU A 44 30.64 -5.48 14.61
C LEU A 44 29.83 -4.95 13.41
N VAL A 45 30.51 -4.51 12.34
CA VAL A 45 29.88 -4.00 11.11
C VAL A 45 29.04 -5.11 10.47
N VAL A 46 29.56 -6.33 10.34
CA VAL A 46 28.81 -7.48 9.80
C VAL A 46 27.60 -7.80 10.67
N ILE A 47 27.77 -7.88 12.00
CA ILE A 47 26.67 -8.14 12.94
C ILE A 47 25.61 -7.03 12.86
N VAL A 48 25.97 -5.77 12.70
CA VAL A 48 25.01 -4.66 12.59
C VAL A 48 24.31 -4.65 11.22
N LEU A 49 25.01 -4.98 10.13
CA LEU A 49 24.46 -5.02 8.76
C LEU A 49 23.50 -6.20 8.55
N PHE A 50 23.89 -7.38 9.03
CA PHE A 50 23.14 -8.63 8.86
C PHE A 50 22.32 -9.02 10.08
N GLY A 51 22.50 -8.32 11.21
CA GLY A 51 21.71 -8.50 12.42
C GLY A 51 20.23 -8.42 12.12
N TRP A 52 19.57 -9.54 12.33
CA TRP A 52 18.15 -9.72 12.04
C TRP A 52 17.38 -9.75 13.34
N TRP A 53 16.37 -8.89 13.47
CA TRP A 53 15.52 -8.86 14.66
C TRP A 53 14.05 -8.74 14.26
N ARG A 54 13.25 -9.77 14.61
CA ARG A 54 11.80 -9.86 14.38
C ARG A 54 11.34 -9.58 12.93
N GLY A 55 12.08 -10.08 11.94
CA GLY A 55 11.69 -9.98 10.51
C GLY A 55 12.31 -8.81 9.73
N LEU A 56 13.09 -7.93 10.37
CA LEU A 56 13.71 -6.76 9.75
C LEU A 56 15.20 -6.66 10.12
N HIS A 57 16.01 -6.01 9.28
CA HIS A 57 17.42 -5.76 9.58
C HIS A 57 17.58 -4.63 10.61
N PHE A 58 18.61 -4.67 11.45
CA PHE A 58 18.89 -3.62 12.43
C PHE A 58 18.98 -2.22 11.79
N THR A 59 19.67 -2.13 10.64
CA THR A 59 19.76 -0.90 9.84
C THR A 59 18.39 -0.35 9.42
N THR A 60 17.45 -1.23 9.04
CA THR A 60 16.08 -0.81 8.73
C THR A 60 15.31 -0.34 9.96
N ILE A 61 15.55 -0.94 11.13
CA ILE A 61 14.93 -0.53 12.39
C ILE A 61 15.40 0.88 12.78
N VAL A 62 16.72 1.10 12.79
CA VAL A 62 17.33 2.40 13.13
C VAL A 62 16.89 3.48 12.13
N ARG A 63 16.92 3.19 10.82
CA ARG A 63 16.46 4.13 9.78
C ARG A 63 14.99 4.50 9.97
N ARG A 64 14.11 3.53 10.25
CA ARG A 64 12.68 3.79 10.49
C ARG A 64 12.46 4.58 11.78
N ARG A 65 13.21 4.29 12.86
CA ARG A 65 13.19 5.08 14.10
C ARG A 65 13.62 6.53 13.88
N LEU A 66 14.73 6.75 13.17
CA LEU A 66 15.21 8.07 12.80
C LEU A 66 14.20 8.80 11.90
N ALA A 67 13.57 8.10 10.95
CA ALA A 67 12.55 8.68 10.08
C ALA A 67 11.31 9.13 10.86
N MET A 68 10.82 8.35 11.83
CA MET A 68 9.73 8.76 12.71
C MET A 68 10.10 9.99 13.55
N MET A 69 11.33 10.05 14.08
CA MET A 69 11.81 11.22 14.83
C MET A 69 11.95 12.46 13.95
N ARG A 70 12.45 12.30 12.71
CA ARG A 70 12.65 13.40 11.76
C ARG A 70 11.33 13.92 11.19
N ARG A 71 10.31 13.08 11.02
CA ARG A 71 8.98 13.49 10.52
C ARG A 71 8.22 14.40 11.46
N ARG A 72 8.54 14.41 12.76
CA ARG A 72 8.07 15.49 13.65
C ARG A 72 8.54 16.90 13.21
N ARG A 73 9.48 17.01 12.26
CA ARG A 73 10.13 18.28 11.86
C ARG A 73 10.04 18.63 10.36
N SER A 74 9.52 17.77 9.49
CA SER A 74 9.53 18.04 8.04
C SER A 74 8.15 17.98 7.42
N GLY A 75 7.69 19.12 6.91
CA GLY A 75 6.52 19.25 6.05
C GLY A 75 6.88 19.08 4.58
N THR A 76 5.99 18.38 3.87
CA THR A 76 5.84 18.31 2.42
C THR A 76 6.88 17.48 1.64
N ASP A 77 6.37 16.54 0.83
CA ASP A 77 7.13 15.64 -0.04
C ASP A 77 7.24 16.23 -1.45
N PRO A 78 8.46 16.53 -1.96
CA PRO A 78 8.65 17.11 -3.29
C PRO A 78 8.05 16.25 -4.43
N ALA A 79 8.01 14.92 -4.26
CA ALA A 79 7.46 14.01 -5.26
C ALA A 79 5.95 14.20 -5.50
N ALA A 80 5.24 14.81 -4.54
CA ALA A 80 3.83 15.13 -4.68
C ALA A 80 3.56 16.27 -5.68
N GLN A 81 4.57 17.05 -6.09
CA GLN A 81 4.39 18.15 -7.05
C GLN A 81 4.32 17.69 -8.51
N VAL A 82 4.79 16.48 -8.82
CA VAL A 82 4.91 15.98 -10.21
C VAL A 82 3.87 14.90 -10.53
N ARG A 83 3.01 14.57 -9.57
CA ARG A 83 1.95 13.58 -9.69
C ARG A 83 0.65 14.16 -9.17
N THR A 84 -0.45 13.74 -9.76
CA THR A 84 -1.77 14.05 -9.22
C THR A 84 -2.70 12.86 -9.30
N THR A 85 -3.68 12.83 -8.40
CA THR A 85 -4.67 11.76 -8.30
C THR A 85 -6.05 12.35 -8.50
N ALA A 86 -6.80 11.82 -9.47
CA ALA A 86 -8.21 12.09 -9.66
C ALA A 86 -9.03 10.96 -9.03
N LEU A 87 -10.12 11.30 -8.32
CA LEU A 87 -10.87 10.35 -7.51
C LEU A 87 -12.30 10.17 -8.04
N LEU A 88 -12.73 8.91 -8.07
CA LEU A 88 -14.10 8.50 -8.37
C LEU A 88 -14.68 7.80 -7.14
N ARG A 89 -15.96 8.01 -6.86
CA ARG A 89 -16.74 7.24 -5.89
C ARG A 89 -17.65 6.29 -6.65
N ILE A 90 -17.70 5.04 -6.21
CA ILE A 90 -18.58 4.03 -6.76
C ILE A 90 -19.82 3.97 -5.86
N GLY A 91 -20.99 4.17 -6.47
CA GLY A 91 -22.29 4.03 -5.83
C GLY A 91 -22.71 2.56 -5.72
N PRO A 92 -23.92 2.30 -5.22
CA PRO A 92 -24.48 0.96 -5.25
C PRO A 92 -24.59 0.49 -6.72
N PRO A 93 -24.10 -0.71 -7.07
CA PRO A 93 -24.20 -1.18 -8.44
C PRO A 93 -25.64 -1.46 -8.83
N ALA A 94 -25.91 -1.44 -10.13
CA ALA A 94 -27.18 -1.92 -10.66
C ALA A 94 -27.40 -3.41 -10.30
N PRO A 95 -28.66 -3.87 -10.20
CA PRO A 95 -28.97 -5.27 -9.93
C PRO A 95 -28.28 -6.20 -10.95
N GLY A 96 -27.59 -7.24 -10.45
CA GLY A 96 -26.85 -8.21 -11.29
C GLY A 96 -25.37 -7.90 -11.51
N LEU A 97 -24.87 -6.72 -11.09
CA LEU A 97 -23.45 -6.39 -11.10
C LEU A 97 -22.85 -6.55 -9.70
N GLU A 98 -22.24 -7.70 -9.45
CA GLU A 98 -21.68 -8.04 -8.13
C GLU A 98 -20.16 -7.84 -8.05
N VAL A 99 -19.48 -7.86 -9.19
CA VAL A 99 -18.01 -7.88 -9.27
C VAL A 99 -17.48 -6.71 -10.08
N LEU A 100 -16.62 -5.91 -9.46
CA LEU A 100 -15.97 -4.78 -10.13
C LEU A 100 -15.03 -5.29 -11.24
N PRO A 101 -15.09 -4.75 -12.48
CA PRO A 101 -14.29 -5.25 -13.60
C PRO A 101 -12.82 -4.76 -13.50
N LEU A 102 -12.02 -5.47 -12.70
CA LEU A 102 -10.61 -5.14 -12.49
C LEU A 102 -9.76 -5.13 -13.77
N PRO A 103 -9.94 -6.05 -14.75
CA PRO A 103 -9.19 -6.01 -15.99
C PRO A 103 -9.44 -4.74 -16.82
N LEU A 104 -10.70 -4.26 -16.84
CA LEU A 104 -11.05 -3.00 -17.50
C LEU A 104 -10.36 -1.82 -16.83
N ILE A 105 -10.40 -1.76 -15.49
CA ILE A 105 -9.77 -0.70 -14.70
C ILE A 105 -8.25 -0.71 -14.91
N ALA A 106 -7.61 -1.88 -14.91
CA ALA A 106 -6.18 -2.03 -15.20
C ALA A 106 -5.84 -1.55 -16.62
N GLY A 107 -6.74 -1.75 -17.58
CA GLY A 107 -6.61 -1.25 -18.95
C GLY A 107 -6.61 0.28 -19.10
N TYR A 108 -6.87 1.04 -18.03
CA TYR A 108 -6.68 2.51 -17.99
C TYR A 108 -5.28 2.92 -17.51
N LEU A 109 -4.37 1.97 -17.23
CA LEU A 109 -2.96 2.29 -16.97
C LEU A 109 -2.25 2.87 -18.19
N ASP A 110 -2.55 2.39 -19.39
CA ASP A 110 -2.10 2.98 -20.64
C ASP A 110 -3.27 2.99 -21.62
N ARG A 111 -3.94 4.15 -21.74
CA ARG A 111 -5.10 4.30 -22.63
C ARG A 111 -5.23 5.73 -23.11
N TYR A 112 -5.68 5.88 -24.36
CA TYR A 112 -5.92 7.19 -24.99
C TYR A 112 -4.70 8.12 -24.98
N GLY A 113 -3.49 7.55 -25.03
CA GLY A 113 -2.23 8.31 -25.01
C GLY A 113 -1.87 8.90 -23.64
N ILE A 114 -2.54 8.47 -22.57
CA ILE A 114 -2.21 8.84 -21.18
C ILE A 114 -1.79 7.59 -20.42
N ARG A 115 -0.63 7.68 -19.77
CA ARG A 115 -0.06 6.65 -18.90
C ARG A 115 -0.29 7.00 -17.44
N ALA A 116 -1.20 6.30 -16.78
CA ALA A 116 -1.35 6.41 -15.34
C ALA A 116 -0.17 5.71 -14.64
N ASP A 117 0.35 6.35 -13.59
CA ASP A 117 1.36 5.74 -12.71
C ASP A 117 0.76 4.58 -11.93
N ALA A 118 -0.48 4.74 -11.46
CA ALA A 118 -1.23 3.72 -10.77
C ALA A 118 -2.75 3.99 -10.82
N VAL A 119 -3.54 2.91 -10.77
CA VAL A 119 -4.96 2.94 -10.48
C VAL A 119 -5.18 2.18 -9.17
N ARG A 120 -5.81 2.84 -8.21
CA ARG A 120 -6.07 2.31 -6.88
C ARG A 120 -7.56 2.16 -6.66
N ILE A 121 -7.97 1.04 -6.10
CA ILE A 121 -9.32 0.78 -5.65
C ILE A 121 -9.26 0.69 -4.13
N THR A 122 -9.95 1.59 -3.43
CA THR A 122 -9.97 1.62 -1.96
C THR A 122 -11.38 1.37 -1.48
N GLY A 123 -11.55 0.39 -0.60
CA GLY A 123 -12.80 0.13 0.12
C GLY A 123 -12.69 0.55 1.58
N HIS A 124 -13.80 0.99 2.13
CA HIS A 124 -13.97 1.32 3.55
C HIS A 124 -15.24 0.67 4.07
N VAL A 125 -15.16 0.07 5.25
CA VAL A 125 -16.29 -0.43 6.01
C VAL A 125 -16.18 0.11 7.44
N ASN A 126 -17.25 0.76 7.92
CA ASN A 126 -17.32 1.26 9.30
C ASN A 126 -18.03 0.26 10.23
N ALA A 127 -18.09 0.60 11.52
CA ALA A 127 -18.69 -0.25 12.55
C ALA A 127 -20.20 -0.46 12.35
N ALA A 128 -20.88 0.48 11.71
CA ALA A 128 -22.29 0.37 11.34
C ALA A 128 -22.50 -0.53 10.09
N GLY A 129 -21.42 -0.98 9.46
CA GLY A 129 -21.47 -1.77 8.24
C GLY A 129 -21.72 -0.96 6.98
N GLU A 130 -21.69 0.37 7.05
CA GLU A 130 -21.74 1.23 5.87
C GLU A 130 -20.46 1.06 5.06
N ARG A 131 -20.61 1.00 3.74
CA ARG A 131 -19.55 0.61 2.83
C ARG A 131 -19.38 1.65 1.74
N GLU A 132 -18.15 2.04 1.54
CA GLU A 132 -17.78 3.03 0.53
C GLU A 132 -16.63 2.50 -0.31
N LEU A 133 -16.66 2.83 -1.60
CA LEU A 133 -15.69 2.37 -2.58
C LEU A 133 -15.25 3.55 -3.44
N TRP A 134 -13.94 3.69 -3.61
CA TRP A 134 -13.35 4.72 -4.46
C TRP A 134 -12.35 4.12 -5.45
N ILE A 135 -12.24 4.77 -6.59
CA ILE A 135 -11.18 4.52 -7.57
C ILE A 135 -10.35 5.79 -7.73
N GLY A 136 -9.08 5.74 -7.32
CA GLY A 136 -8.10 6.80 -7.50
C GLY A 136 -7.21 6.51 -8.71
N MET A 137 -7.11 7.45 -9.64
CA MET A 137 -6.21 7.37 -10.79
C MET A 137 -5.07 8.37 -10.64
N THR A 138 -3.85 7.88 -10.47
CA THR A 138 -2.66 8.72 -10.29
C THR A 138 -1.91 8.86 -11.60
N VAL A 139 -1.70 10.10 -12.05
CA VAL A 139 -0.98 10.44 -13.29
C VAL A 139 0.33 11.16 -12.95
N SER A 140 1.41 10.76 -13.60
CA SER A 140 2.73 11.38 -13.49
C SER A 140 2.97 12.35 -14.64
N ALA A 141 3.39 13.58 -14.35
CA ALA A 141 3.77 14.54 -15.39
C ALA A 141 4.99 14.08 -16.18
N VAL A 142 5.97 13.45 -15.53
CA VAL A 142 7.19 12.97 -16.20
C VAL A 142 6.87 11.92 -17.26
N ALA A 143 6.01 10.97 -16.92
CA ALA A 143 5.63 9.89 -17.84
C ALA A 143 4.77 10.36 -19.02
N ASN A 144 4.14 11.55 -18.90
CA ASN A 144 3.19 12.09 -19.87
C ASN A 144 3.63 13.45 -20.42
N LEU A 145 4.90 13.83 -20.28
CA LEU A 145 5.34 15.19 -20.53
C LEU A 145 5.01 15.65 -21.96
N ALA A 146 5.29 14.81 -22.96
CA ALA A 146 4.98 15.10 -24.36
C ALA A 146 3.47 15.32 -24.59
N ALA A 147 2.63 14.47 -24.01
CA ALA A 147 1.17 14.59 -24.12
C ALA A 147 0.63 15.84 -23.41
N LEU A 148 1.23 16.24 -22.29
CA LEU A 148 0.86 17.44 -21.54
C LEU A 148 1.30 18.72 -22.27
N GLN A 149 2.51 18.74 -22.82
CA GLN A 149 3.03 19.87 -23.61
C GLN A 149 2.23 20.11 -24.88
N ALA A 150 1.79 19.04 -25.55
CA ALA A 150 0.93 19.13 -26.74
C ALA A 150 -0.43 19.79 -26.44
N ARG A 151 -0.92 19.71 -25.20
CA ARG A 151 -2.20 20.32 -24.78
C ARG A 151 -2.04 21.79 -24.38
N SER A 152 -0.97 22.14 -23.68
CA SER A 152 -0.71 23.52 -23.26
C SER A 152 0.72 23.70 -22.73
N PRO A 153 1.36 24.86 -22.97
CA PRO A 153 2.64 25.19 -22.36
C PRO A 153 2.58 25.27 -20.82
N ARG A 154 1.39 25.37 -20.22
CA ARG A 154 1.18 25.38 -18.76
C ARG A 154 1.13 23.98 -18.12
N ILE A 155 1.28 22.90 -18.89
CA ILE A 155 1.31 21.50 -18.41
C ILE A 155 0.09 21.17 -17.52
N PRO A 156 -1.10 20.97 -18.12
CA PRO A 156 -2.37 20.85 -17.39
C PRO A 156 -2.55 19.46 -16.78
N LEU A 157 -1.71 19.10 -15.79
CA LEU A 157 -1.66 17.76 -15.19
C LEU A 157 -2.98 17.40 -14.50
N GLN A 158 -3.51 18.29 -13.66
CA GLN A 158 -4.75 18.07 -12.91
C GLN A 158 -5.94 17.84 -13.85
N GLN A 159 -6.13 18.74 -14.82
CA GLN A 159 -7.23 18.63 -15.77
C GLN A 159 -7.11 17.36 -16.63
N THR A 160 -5.88 16.96 -16.99
CA THR A 160 -5.66 15.73 -17.77
C THR A 160 -6.02 14.49 -16.95
N ALA A 161 -5.66 14.44 -15.68
CA ALA A 161 -6.04 13.34 -14.78
C ALA A 161 -7.56 13.28 -14.55
N GLU A 162 -8.21 14.43 -14.35
CA GLU A 162 -9.68 14.52 -14.20
C GLU A 162 -10.43 14.04 -15.45
N VAL A 163 -9.95 14.42 -16.65
CA VAL A 163 -10.54 13.95 -17.92
C VAL A 163 -10.34 12.45 -18.08
N ALA A 164 -9.15 11.91 -17.74
CA ALA A 164 -8.90 10.47 -17.81
C ALA A 164 -9.80 9.69 -16.83
N ALA A 165 -9.95 10.17 -15.59
CA ALA A 165 -10.85 9.59 -14.61
C ALA A 165 -12.32 9.70 -15.04
N ARG A 166 -12.74 10.83 -15.63
CA ARG A 166 -14.11 10.97 -16.17
C ARG A 166 -14.40 9.96 -17.27
N ARG A 167 -13.45 9.72 -18.18
CA ARG A 167 -13.58 8.68 -19.22
C ARG A 167 -13.68 7.27 -18.64
N LEU A 168 -13.01 6.99 -17.51
CA LEU A 168 -13.20 5.73 -16.79
C LEU A 168 -14.60 5.67 -16.18
N ALA A 169 -15.04 6.75 -15.54
CA ALA A 169 -16.38 6.82 -14.97
C ALA A 169 -17.47 6.64 -16.02
N ASP A 170 -17.36 7.27 -17.18
CA ASP A 170 -18.33 7.15 -18.27
C ASP A 170 -18.40 5.72 -18.80
N HIS A 171 -17.25 5.04 -18.98
CA HIS A 171 -17.21 3.64 -19.40
C HIS A 171 -17.76 2.69 -18.33
N LEU A 172 -17.51 2.97 -17.04
CA LEU A 172 -18.11 2.21 -15.94
C LEU A 172 -19.63 2.41 -15.87
N ARG A 173 -20.14 3.63 -16.14
CA ARG A 173 -21.58 3.89 -16.24
C ARG A 173 -22.22 3.21 -17.44
N GLU A 174 -21.54 3.17 -18.57
CA GLU A 174 -22.00 2.48 -19.78
C GLU A 174 -22.23 0.99 -19.54
N ILE A 175 -21.38 0.34 -18.74
CA ILE A 175 -21.54 -1.07 -18.35
C ILE A 175 -22.44 -1.26 -17.11
N GLY A 176 -23.07 -0.18 -16.60
CA GLY A 176 -24.10 -0.24 -15.56
C GLY A 176 -23.68 0.10 -14.12
N TRP A 177 -22.47 0.60 -13.86
CA TRP A 177 -22.07 1.07 -12.53
C TRP A 177 -22.54 2.49 -12.26
N ASP A 178 -23.00 2.76 -11.05
CA ASP A 178 -23.14 4.13 -10.58
C ASP A 178 -21.76 4.68 -10.15
N VAL A 179 -21.31 5.76 -10.79
CA VAL A 179 -19.99 6.35 -10.54
C VAL A 179 -20.12 7.86 -10.46
N GLY A 180 -19.59 8.46 -9.41
CA GLY A 180 -19.49 9.90 -9.22
C GLY A 180 -18.03 10.38 -9.22
N THR A 181 -17.76 11.60 -9.68
CA THR A 181 -16.45 12.23 -9.47
C THR A 181 -16.39 12.87 -8.10
N VAL A 182 -15.25 12.76 -7.41
CA VAL A 182 -15.07 13.35 -6.08
C VAL A 182 -13.92 14.35 -6.11
N GLY A 183 -14.16 15.53 -5.52
CA GLY A 183 -13.12 16.54 -5.34
C GLY A 183 -12.03 16.04 -4.39
N ARG A 184 -10.81 16.56 -4.52
CA ARG A 184 -9.69 16.14 -3.67
C ARG A 184 -9.95 16.40 -2.18
N ASP A 185 -10.66 17.48 -1.86
CA ASP A 185 -10.94 17.88 -0.49
C ASP A 185 -12.11 17.11 0.14
N ASP A 186 -12.96 16.50 -0.70
CA ASP A 186 -14.09 15.66 -0.28
C ASP A 186 -13.69 14.19 -0.09
N ALA A 187 -12.45 13.84 -0.44
CA ALA A 187 -11.91 12.50 -0.23
C ALA A 187 -11.77 12.21 1.28
N PRO A 188 -12.13 11.00 1.74
CA PRO A 188 -11.98 10.65 3.14
C PRO A 188 -10.50 10.65 3.55
N ARG A 189 -10.26 11.02 4.80
CA ARG A 189 -8.92 11.06 5.40
C ARG A 189 -8.83 10.03 6.50
N LEU A 190 -7.77 9.23 6.48
CA LEU A 190 -7.52 8.21 7.51
C LEU A 190 -6.75 8.81 8.69
N LEU A 191 -5.96 9.86 8.44
CA LEU A 191 -5.09 10.47 9.44
C LEU A 191 -5.57 11.87 9.81
N ALA A 192 -5.67 12.12 11.11
CA ALA A 192 -5.87 13.45 11.66
C ALA A 192 -4.53 14.08 12.07
N ARG A 193 -4.46 15.42 12.08
CA ARG A 193 -3.23 16.13 12.48
C ARG A 193 -2.82 15.87 13.93
N ALA A 194 -3.77 15.54 14.81
CA ALA A 194 -3.51 15.25 16.22
C ALA A 194 -2.94 13.85 16.47
N ASP A 195 -2.94 12.99 15.44
CA ASP A 195 -2.56 11.60 15.55
C ASP A 195 -1.07 11.42 15.86
N ARG A 196 -0.75 10.39 16.65
CA ARG A 196 0.62 10.11 17.07
C ARG A 196 1.08 8.76 16.53
N GLU A 197 2.09 8.77 15.67
CA GLU A 197 2.75 7.57 15.19
C GLU A 197 3.54 6.88 16.33
N THR A 198 3.28 5.59 16.52
CA THR A 198 4.08 4.68 17.33
C THR A 198 4.71 3.61 16.44
N TRP A 199 5.54 2.73 17.02
CA TRP A 199 6.18 1.65 16.25
C TRP A 199 5.20 0.69 15.58
N ARG A 200 4.01 0.48 16.14
CA ARG A 200 3.05 -0.54 15.68
C ARG A 200 1.74 0.03 15.12
N CYS A 201 1.39 1.24 15.50
CA CYS A 201 0.14 1.88 15.10
C CYS A 201 0.28 3.39 15.15
N VAL A 202 -0.66 4.07 14.54
CA VAL A 202 -0.99 5.46 14.84
C VAL A 202 -2.07 5.47 15.93
N ARG A 203 -1.93 6.34 16.93
CA ARG A 203 -2.89 6.48 18.02
C ARG A 203 -3.62 7.80 17.92
N HIS A 204 -4.94 7.73 18.00
CA HIS A 204 -5.84 8.86 18.18
C HIS A 204 -6.40 8.79 19.61
N GLY A 205 -6.21 9.82 20.44
CA GLY A 205 -6.58 9.75 21.86
C GLY A 205 -5.90 8.58 22.62
N ASP A 206 -6.64 7.90 23.50
CA ASP A 206 -6.12 6.83 24.37
C ASP A 206 -6.68 5.43 24.06
N SER A 207 -7.81 5.32 23.36
CA SER A 207 -8.51 4.06 23.03
C SER A 207 -8.89 3.96 21.55
N ASP A 208 -8.16 4.64 20.67
CA ASP A 208 -8.34 4.53 19.23
C ASP A 208 -6.97 4.33 18.55
N TYR A 209 -6.80 3.13 17.99
CA TYR A 209 -5.55 2.67 17.40
C TYR A 209 -5.80 2.29 15.94
N LEU A 210 -5.03 2.89 15.05
CA LEU A 210 -5.05 2.61 13.61
C LEU A 210 -3.74 1.94 13.20
N ALA A 211 -3.81 0.73 12.65
CA ALA A 211 -2.63 0.01 12.17
C ALA A 211 -2.78 -0.40 10.71
N ALA A 212 -1.76 -0.08 9.92
CA ALA A 212 -1.59 -0.49 8.55
C ALA A 212 -0.75 -1.78 8.45
N TYR A 213 -1.20 -2.63 7.54
CA TYR A 213 -0.62 -3.90 7.16
C TYR A 213 -0.45 -3.92 5.64
N ARG A 214 0.65 -4.51 5.19
CA ARG A 214 0.78 -4.95 3.80
C ARG A 214 0.20 -6.34 3.67
N VAL A 215 -0.52 -6.60 2.61
CA VAL A 215 -1.04 -7.92 2.25
C VAL A 215 -0.09 -8.57 1.24
N SER A 216 0.25 -9.83 1.45
CA SER A 216 1.00 -10.62 0.47
C SER A 216 0.18 -10.80 -0.80
N VAL A 217 0.79 -10.54 -1.96
CA VAL A 217 0.17 -10.77 -3.27
C VAL A 217 0.63 -12.14 -3.75
N ASP A 218 -0.12 -13.18 -3.38
CA ASP A 218 0.11 -14.57 -3.75
C ASP A 218 -1.21 -15.24 -4.16
N ALA A 219 -1.18 -16.55 -4.38
CA ALA A 219 -2.38 -17.30 -4.79
C ALA A 219 -3.49 -17.32 -3.72
N ALA A 220 -3.18 -17.04 -2.45
CA ALA A 220 -4.14 -17.00 -1.34
C ALA A 220 -4.67 -15.58 -1.06
N LEU A 221 -4.41 -14.62 -1.96
CA LEU A 221 -4.86 -13.25 -1.83
C LEU A 221 -6.39 -13.12 -1.72
N PRO A 222 -7.22 -13.82 -2.53
CA PRO A 222 -8.68 -13.73 -2.41
C PRO A 222 -9.19 -14.11 -1.02
N GLU A 223 -8.70 -15.23 -0.47
CA GLU A 223 -9.06 -15.71 0.87
C GLU A 223 -8.56 -14.74 1.95
N THR A 224 -7.36 -14.20 1.78
CA THR A 224 -6.80 -13.20 2.71
C THR A 224 -7.64 -11.93 2.74
N LEU A 225 -8.10 -11.45 1.58
CA LEU A 225 -8.96 -10.27 1.51
C LEU A 225 -10.34 -10.53 2.12
N ALA A 226 -10.93 -11.71 1.88
CA ALA A 226 -12.17 -12.10 2.56
C ALA A 226 -12.00 -12.06 4.08
N ALA A 227 -10.90 -12.63 4.60
CA ALA A 227 -10.59 -12.59 6.03
C ALA A 227 -10.35 -11.17 6.56
N VAL A 228 -9.74 -10.27 5.77
CA VAL A 228 -9.57 -8.85 6.12
C VAL A 228 -10.92 -8.17 6.30
N TRP A 229 -11.87 -8.39 5.39
CA TRP A 229 -13.20 -7.77 5.47
C TRP A 229 -14.07 -8.33 6.59
N SER A 230 -13.87 -9.59 6.98
CA SER A 230 -14.57 -10.22 8.10
C SER A 230 -13.88 -10.00 9.46
N HIS A 231 -12.74 -9.33 9.50
CA HIS A 231 -12.02 -9.10 10.76
C HIS A 231 -12.78 -8.12 11.66
N PRO A 232 -12.98 -8.44 12.95
CA PRO A 232 -13.64 -7.52 13.88
C PRO A 232 -12.78 -6.27 14.12
N ALA A 233 -13.20 -5.16 13.54
CA ALA A 233 -12.61 -3.84 13.72
C ALA A 233 -13.72 -2.76 13.71
N ARG A 234 -13.43 -1.59 14.28
CA ARG A 234 -14.35 -0.44 14.21
C ARG A 234 -14.43 0.12 12.80
N GLU A 235 -13.29 0.13 12.11
CA GLU A 235 -13.21 0.53 10.70
C GLU A 235 -12.17 -0.35 10.02
N THR A 236 -12.50 -0.82 8.83
CA THR A 236 -11.60 -1.56 7.96
C THR A 236 -11.42 -0.79 6.67
N TRP A 237 -10.16 -0.50 6.35
CA TRP A 237 -9.74 0.06 5.08
C TRP A 237 -8.93 -0.98 4.34
N ALA A 238 -9.20 -1.19 3.06
CA ALA A 238 -8.30 -1.96 2.20
C ALA A 238 -8.17 -1.28 0.84
N ALA A 239 -6.98 -1.35 0.27
CA ALA A 239 -6.71 -0.84 -1.06
C ALA A 239 -5.93 -1.86 -1.89
N LEU A 240 -6.38 -2.02 -3.13
CA LEU A 240 -5.68 -2.68 -4.21
C LEU A 240 -5.12 -1.59 -5.11
N GLU A 241 -3.81 -1.59 -5.34
CA GLU A 241 -3.16 -0.70 -6.27
C GLU A 241 -2.55 -1.49 -7.42
N ILE A 242 -2.98 -1.14 -8.64
CA ILE A 242 -2.43 -1.66 -9.88
C ILE A 242 -1.55 -0.56 -10.46
N GLY A 243 -0.27 -0.85 -10.64
CA GLY A 243 0.73 0.09 -11.11
C GLY A 243 1.28 -0.28 -12.49
N THR A 244 1.81 0.70 -13.20
CA THR A 244 2.70 0.43 -14.33
C THR A 244 4.02 -0.16 -13.84
N ALA A 245 4.58 -1.13 -14.56
CA ALA A 245 5.93 -1.59 -14.32
C ALA A 245 6.95 -0.48 -14.65
N GLY A 246 8.16 -0.58 -14.08
CA GLY A 246 9.25 0.33 -14.43
C GLY A 246 9.72 0.23 -15.90
N ARG A 247 9.18 -0.72 -16.67
CA ARG A 247 9.45 -0.92 -18.10
C ARG A 247 8.16 -0.63 -18.89
N ALA A 248 8.30 0.11 -19.99
CA ALA A 248 7.17 0.61 -20.79
C ALA A 248 6.15 -0.45 -21.24
N ASP A 249 6.61 -1.71 -21.43
CA ASP A 249 5.77 -2.83 -21.88
C ASP A 249 5.78 -4.02 -20.89
N GLY A 250 6.14 -3.77 -19.63
CA GLY A 250 6.10 -4.81 -18.59
C GLY A 250 4.67 -5.13 -18.14
N PRO A 251 4.42 -6.33 -17.57
CA PRO A 251 3.14 -6.63 -16.96
C PRO A 251 2.84 -5.62 -15.85
N PRO A 252 1.56 -5.34 -15.55
CA PRO A 252 1.21 -4.45 -14.45
C PRO A 252 1.76 -4.99 -13.12
N THR A 253 2.12 -4.08 -12.22
CA THR A 253 2.50 -4.45 -10.84
C THR A 253 1.29 -4.32 -9.93
N ILE A 254 1.21 -5.15 -8.90
CA ILE A 254 0.12 -5.12 -7.92
C ILE A 254 0.69 -4.98 -6.52
N ALA A 255 0.05 -4.14 -5.70
CA ALA A 255 0.25 -4.05 -4.26
C ALA A 255 -1.09 -4.00 -3.55
N VAL A 256 -1.17 -4.62 -2.37
CA VAL A 256 -2.37 -4.61 -1.54
C VAL A 256 -2.00 -4.23 -0.11
N ALA A 257 -2.80 -3.34 0.48
CA ALA A 257 -2.63 -2.93 1.86
C ALA A 257 -3.99 -2.82 2.55
N CYS A 258 -4.02 -3.04 3.86
CA CYS A 258 -5.19 -2.80 4.68
C CYS A 258 -4.83 -2.06 5.96
N ALA A 259 -5.82 -1.44 6.58
CA ALA A 259 -5.71 -0.87 7.90
C ALA A 259 -6.94 -1.21 8.73
N PHE A 260 -6.70 -1.49 10.01
CA PHE A 260 -7.75 -1.73 10.99
C PHE A 260 -7.70 -0.65 12.05
N ARG A 261 -8.89 -0.13 12.37
CA ARG A 261 -9.10 0.75 13.52
C ARG A 261 -9.70 -0.06 14.67
N THR A 262 -9.00 -0.10 15.78
CA THR A 262 -9.34 -0.92 16.96
C THR A 262 -9.32 -0.09 18.22
N ASP A 263 -10.06 -0.55 19.23
CA ASP A 263 -10.08 0.05 20.57
C ASP A 263 -8.86 -0.36 21.42
N THR A 264 -8.28 -1.49 21.07
CA THR A 264 -7.10 -2.07 21.70
C THR A 264 -5.88 -1.87 20.83
N ARG A 265 -4.73 -1.77 21.49
CA ARG A 265 -3.45 -1.62 20.80
C ARG A 265 -3.13 -2.92 20.03
N PRO A 266 -2.72 -2.84 18.77
CA PRO A 266 -2.37 -4.03 18.00
C PRO A 266 -1.14 -4.73 18.55
N ASP A 267 -1.20 -6.05 18.47
CA ASP A 267 -0.18 -6.95 18.96
C ASP A 267 1.11 -6.88 18.15
N GLY A 268 2.12 -7.61 18.64
CA GLY A 268 3.37 -7.76 17.90
C GLY A 268 3.19 -8.52 16.59
N ALA A 269 2.34 -9.53 16.55
CA ALA A 269 2.06 -10.33 15.37
C ALA A 269 0.98 -9.68 14.50
N ALA A 270 0.91 -10.08 13.22
CA ALA A 270 -0.22 -9.72 12.38
C ALA A 270 -1.45 -10.54 12.80
N PRO A 271 -2.69 -10.02 12.63
CA PRO A 271 -3.89 -10.69 13.11
C PRO A 271 -4.22 -11.97 12.32
N MET A 272 -3.69 -12.12 11.11
CA MET A 272 -3.87 -13.30 10.26
C MET A 272 -2.67 -13.50 9.33
N ALA A 273 -2.60 -14.69 8.72
CA ALA A 273 -1.59 -15.01 7.71
C ALA A 273 -1.74 -14.08 6.48
N GLY A 274 -0.65 -13.89 5.74
CA GLY A 274 -0.63 -12.99 4.59
C GLY A 274 -0.52 -11.49 4.95
N LEU A 275 -0.74 -11.10 6.21
CA LEU A 275 -0.55 -9.72 6.66
C LEU A 275 0.83 -9.49 7.27
N THR A 276 1.44 -8.36 6.90
CA THR A 276 2.70 -7.89 7.48
C THR A 276 2.52 -6.49 8.06
N LEU A 277 2.66 -6.37 9.39
CA LEU A 277 2.56 -5.08 10.08
C LEU A 277 3.67 -4.12 9.63
N GLN A 278 3.30 -2.90 9.21
CA GLN A 278 4.22 -1.87 8.72
C GLN A 278 4.97 -1.14 9.85
N ARG A 279 5.72 -1.90 10.65
CA ARG A 279 6.37 -1.40 11.87
C ARG A 279 7.33 -0.24 11.59
N GLY A 280 7.13 0.88 12.29
CA GLY A 280 7.96 2.09 12.15
C GLY A 280 7.75 2.89 10.86
N SER A 281 6.71 2.57 10.10
CA SER A 281 6.30 3.30 8.88
C SER A 281 4.78 3.38 8.77
N GLN A 282 4.09 3.37 9.91
CA GLN A 282 2.63 3.35 10.01
C GLN A 282 2.02 4.59 9.39
N TRP A 283 2.57 5.78 9.68
CA TRP A 283 2.08 7.02 9.11
C TRP A 283 2.21 7.06 7.59
N LEU A 284 3.36 6.60 7.05
CA LEU A 284 3.54 6.56 5.60
C LEU A 284 2.61 5.55 4.95
N ALA A 285 2.45 4.38 5.55
CA ALA A 285 1.57 3.34 5.03
C ALA A 285 0.11 3.82 5.02
N LEU A 286 -0.35 4.46 6.08
CA LEU A 286 -1.71 5.02 6.18
C LEU A 286 -1.91 6.22 5.24
N ALA A 287 -0.95 7.15 5.17
CA ALA A 287 -1.01 8.26 4.23
C ALA A 287 -0.93 7.80 2.76
N ALA A 288 -0.25 6.67 2.50
CA ALA A 288 -0.26 6.03 1.20
C ALA A 288 -1.57 5.29 0.95
N LEU A 289 -2.31 4.82 1.96
CA LEU A 289 -3.57 4.11 1.81
C LEU A 289 -4.75 5.04 1.45
N GLU A 290 -4.67 6.33 1.81
CA GLU A 290 -5.74 7.30 1.51
C GLU A 290 -6.10 7.32 0.00
N PRO A 291 -7.39 7.38 -0.37
CA PRO A 291 -7.80 7.29 -1.77
C PRO A 291 -7.22 8.39 -2.68
N SER A 292 -7.00 9.60 -2.14
CA SER A 292 -6.45 10.75 -2.86
C SER A 292 -4.92 10.84 -2.84
N SER A 293 -4.24 9.83 -2.29
CA SER A 293 -2.79 9.83 -2.17
C SER A 293 -2.10 9.60 -3.51
N THR A 294 -1.06 10.38 -3.78
CA THR A 294 -0.18 10.23 -4.95
C THR A 294 0.98 9.26 -4.70
N ARG A 295 1.11 8.74 -3.47
CA ARG A 295 2.16 7.78 -3.08
C ARG A 295 1.70 6.37 -3.37
N ARG A 296 2.57 5.57 -3.98
CA ARG A 296 2.34 4.14 -4.15
C ARG A 296 2.30 3.39 -2.83
N LEU A 297 1.53 2.31 -2.82
CA LEU A 297 1.55 1.33 -1.74
C LEU A 297 2.89 0.60 -1.70
N ASP A 298 3.29 0.14 -0.51
CA ASP A 298 4.51 -0.67 -0.35
C ASP A 298 4.26 -2.13 -0.80
N GLY A 299 5.28 -2.76 -1.38
CA GLY A 299 5.23 -4.17 -1.74
C GLY A 299 4.64 -4.49 -3.10
N HIS A 300 4.82 -3.60 -4.09
CA HIS A 300 4.54 -3.93 -5.48
C HIS A 300 5.33 -5.16 -5.93
N THR A 301 4.62 -6.11 -6.52
CA THR A 301 5.16 -7.27 -7.23
C THR A 301 4.54 -7.34 -8.61
N ASP A 302 5.16 -8.07 -9.55
CA ASP A 302 4.54 -8.34 -10.84
C ASP A 302 3.21 -9.09 -10.61
N ALA A 303 2.17 -8.68 -11.34
CA ALA A 303 0.86 -9.32 -11.24
C ALA A 303 0.97 -10.80 -11.64
N PRO A 304 0.60 -11.75 -10.76
CA PRO A 304 0.46 -13.14 -11.14
C PRO A 304 -0.58 -13.29 -12.26
N ASP A 305 -0.34 -14.22 -13.20
CA ASP A 305 -1.21 -14.44 -14.34
C ASP A 305 -2.67 -14.72 -13.92
N GLY A 306 -3.61 -14.06 -14.60
CA GLY A 306 -5.05 -14.17 -14.34
C GLY A 306 -5.48 -13.74 -12.93
N LEU A 307 -4.63 -13.08 -12.13
CA LEU A 307 -5.01 -12.66 -10.76
C LEU A 307 -6.15 -11.64 -10.81
N LEU A 308 -6.08 -10.65 -11.70
CA LEU A 308 -7.10 -9.60 -11.81
C LEU A 308 -8.46 -10.14 -12.29
N GLU A 309 -8.48 -11.26 -13.00
CA GLU A 309 -9.71 -11.93 -13.45
C GLU A 309 -10.36 -12.74 -12.33
N ARG A 310 -9.54 -13.34 -11.45
CA ARG A 310 -10.00 -14.15 -10.32
C ARG A 310 -10.32 -13.34 -9.08
N LEU A 311 -9.69 -12.18 -8.92
CA LEU A 311 -9.84 -11.36 -7.74
C LEU A 311 -11.21 -10.68 -7.73
N VAL A 312 -12.06 -11.10 -6.80
CA VAL A 312 -13.32 -10.42 -6.53
C VAL A 312 -13.03 -9.29 -5.55
N TRP A 313 -12.96 -8.06 -6.05
CA TRP A 313 -13.02 -6.91 -5.17
C TRP A 313 -14.47 -6.69 -4.77
N PRO A 314 -14.80 -6.80 -3.49
CA PRO A 314 -16.18 -6.75 -3.06
C PRO A 314 -16.79 -5.37 -3.29
N THR A 315 -18.07 -5.38 -3.63
CA THR A 315 -18.86 -4.21 -3.98
C THR A 315 -19.85 -3.91 -2.86
N PRO A 316 -20.33 -2.65 -2.72
CA PRO A 316 -21.25 -2.27 -1.66
C PRO A 316 -22.47 -3.20 -1.52
N SER A 317 -22.98 -3.76 -2.62
CA SER A 317 -24.12 -4.70 -2.67
C SER A 317 -23.75 -6.16 -2.44
N ALA A 318 -22.63 -6.67 -2.98
CA ALA A 318 -22.20 -8.07 -2.80
C ALA A 318 -21.92 -8.40 -1.33
N TRP A 319 -21.51 -7.40 -0.54
CA TRP A 319 -21.36 -7.58 0.90
C TRP A 319 -22.69 -7.58 1.68
N ALA A 320 -23.82 -7.11 1.13
CA ALA A 320 -25.12 -7.13 1.80
C ALA A 320 -25.71 -8.54 1.89
N GLY A 321 -25.44 -9.38 0.88
CA GLY A 321 -25.85 -10.80 0.88
C GLY A 321 -25.17 -11.64 1.98
N HIS A 322 -24.00 -11.23 2.47
CA HIS A 322 -23.29 -11.97 3.53
C HIS A 322 -23.92 -11.76 4.92
N THR A 323 -24.41 -10.55 5.22
CA THR A 323 -25.11 -10.23 6.48
C THR A 323 -26.47 -10.95 6.56
N ALA A 324 -27.22 -11.00 5.47
CA ALA A 324 -28.52 -11.69 5.42
C ALA A 324 -28.38 -13.21 5.65
N LEU A 325 -27.30 -13.83 5.14
CA LEU A 325 -27.01 -15.24 5.41
C LEU A 325 -26.58 -15.51 6.85
N THR A 326 -25.89 -14.57 7.50
CA THR A 326 -25.48 -14.72 8.92
C THR A 326 -26.65 -14.48 9.88
N GLU A 327 -27.55 -13.54 9.58
CA GLU A 327 -28.79 -13.35 10.34
C GLU A 327 -29.76 -14.52 10.16
N ALA A 328 -29.93 -15.04 8.94
CA ALA A 328 -30.76 -16.23 8.70
C ALA A 328 -30.22 -17.48 9.39
N ALA A 329 -28.89 -17.65 9.45
CA ALA A 329 -28.26 -18.76 10.17
C ALA A 329 -28.39 -18.65 11.70
N ASN A 330 -28.45 -17.43 12.25
CA ASN A 330 -28.65 -17.20 13.68
C ASN A 330 -30.14 -17.25 14.09
N ALA A 331 -31.06 -16.82 13.22
CA ALA A 331 -32.50 -16.93 13.45
C ALA A 331 -33.00 -18.39 13.48
N ASN A 332 -32.27 -19.31 12.83
CA ASN A 332 -32.61 -20.73 12.82
C ASN A 332 -32.02 -21.51 14.03
N ARG A 333 -31.45 -20.80 15.01
CA ARG A 333 -30.85 -21.36 16.24
C ARG A 333 -31.57 -20.98 17.54
N THR A 334 -32.65 -20.20 17.46
CA THR A 334 -33.62 -19.97 18.53
C THR A 334 -34.84 -20.85 18.35
#